data_AF-N8R6R9-F1
#
_entry.id   AF-N8R6R9-F1
#
_cell.length_a   1.000
_cell.length_b   1.000
_cell.length_c   1.000
_cell.angle_alpha   90.00
_cell.angle_beta   90.00
_cell.angle_gamma   90.00
#
_symmetry.space_group_name_H-M   'P 1'
#
loop_
_entity.id
_entity.type
_entity.pdbx_description
1 polymer ?
#
loop_
_entity_poly.entity_id
_entity_poly.type
_entity_poly.pdbx_seq_one_letter_code
_entity_poly.pdbx_strand_id
1 'polypeptide(L)' 'MDDLLQQRTRAWRRKKKFHFRGRDCRHTSLLWKPQKKWKYLCTRQDKLARSKKLGIEYPRVSKIKNLIEARFNYWTL' A
#
# COMPACT_ATOMS: atom_id res chain seq x y z
N MET A 1 6.54 -12.25 -45.69
CA MET A 1 6.42 -10.78 -45.89
C MET A 1 5.43 -10.30 -44.84
N ASP A 2 5.87 -10.28 -43.59
CA ASP A 2 5.01 -10.26 -42.41
C ASP A 2 5.17 -8.96 -41.62
N ASP A 3 5.25 -7.83 -42.33
CA ASP A 3 5.58 -6.52 -41.74
C ASP A 3 4.37 -5.57 -41.62
N LEU A 4 3.16 -6.01 -41.98
CA LEU A 4 1.96 -5.16 -41.99
C LEU A 4 0.98 -5.37 -40.83
N LEU A 5 1.18 -6.40 -39.98
CA LEU A 5 0.27 -6.72 -38.87
C LEU A 5 0.79 -6.30 -37.48
N GLN A 6 1.89 -5.55 -37.44
CA GLN A 6 2.34 -4.84 -36.25
C GLN A 6 1.82 -3.40 -36.19
N GLN A 7 0.71 -3.12 -36.88
CA GLN A 7 0.00 -1.87 -36.71
C GLN A 7 -0.38 -1.72 -35.24
N ARG A 8 -0.08 -0.55 -34.67
CA ARG A 8 -0.40 -0.11 -33.29
C ARG A 8 -1.93 0.01 -33.09
N THR A 9 -2.65 -1.05 -33.35
CA THR A 9 -4.10 -1.19 -33.24
C THR A 9 -4.54 -0.96 -31.80
N ARG A 10 -5.84 -0.71 -31.62
CA ARG A 10 -6.42 -0.47 -30.29
C ARG A 10 -6.15 -1.63 -29.33
N ALA A 11 -6.16 -2.87 -29.83
CA ALA A 11 -5.81 -4.06 -29.05
C ALA A 11 -4.34 -4.05 -28.60
N TRP A 12 -3.41 -3.76 -29.52
CA TRP A 12 -1.98 -3.64 -29.20
C TRP A 12 -1.69 -2.55 -28.16
N ARG A 13 -2.31 -1.37 -28.32
CA ARG A 13 -2.18 -0.26 -27.36
C ARG A 13 -2.73 -0.61 -25.98
N ARG A 14 -3.86 -1.34 -25.91
CA ARG A 14 -4.42 -1.85 -24.64
C ARG A 14 -3.50 -2.87 -23.98
N LYS A 15 -2.96 -3.83 -24.74
CA LYS A 15 -2.02 -4.84 -24.26
C LYS A 15 -0.71 -4.21 -23.76
N LYS A 16 -0.12 -3.29 -24.51
CA LYS A 16 1.06 -2.54 -24.07
C LYS A 16 0.76 -1.70 -22.82
N LYS A 17 -0.37 -0.98 -22.78
CA LYS A 17 -0.80 -0.26 -21.58
C LYS A 17 -0.97 -1.23 -20.40
N PHE A 18 -1.50 -2.44 -20.59
CA PHE A 18 -1.62 -3.44 -19.53
C PHE A 18 -0.26 -3.92 -19.01
N HIS A 19 0.69 -4.25 -19.89
CA HIS A 19 2.03 -4.67 -19.47
C HIS A 19 2.84 -3.57 -18.78
N PHE A 20 2.66 -2.31 -19.17
CA PHE A 20 3.36 -1.16 -18.57
C PHE A 20 2.58 -0.44 -17.47
N ARG A 21 1.45 -0.99 -17.00
CA ARG A 21 0.67 -0.42 -15.87
C ARG A 21 1.39 -0.47 -14.52
N GLY A 22 2.64 -0.94 -14.50
CA GLY A 22 3.38 -1.21 -13.28
C GLY A 22 2.80 -2.42 -12.54
N ARG A 23 3.65 -3.10 -11.75
CA ARG A 23 3.21 -4.16 -10.84
C ARG A 23 2.28 -3.66 -9.71
N ASP A 24 1.94 -2.37 -9.71
CA ASP A 24 1.10 -1.69 -8.73
C ASP A 24 -0.41 -1.81 -8.95
N CYS A 25 -0.84 -2.67 -9.89
CA CYS A 25 -2.22 -3.20 -9.87
C CYS A 25 -2.45 -4.14 -8.67
N ARG A 26 -1.40 -4.43 -7.88
CA ARG A 26 -1.54 -5.14 -6.62
C ARG A 26 -2.39 -4.28 -5.68
N HIS A 27 -3.62 -4.71 -5.50
CA HIS A 27 -4.49 -4.39 -4.36
C HIS A 27 -3.86 -4.78 -2.99
N THR A 28 -2.54 -4.92 -2.87
CA THR A 28 -1.80 -4.92 -1.60
C THR A 28 -1.85 -3.56 -0.88
N SER A 29 -2.60 -2.59 -1.43
CA SER A 29 -3.10 -1.45 -0.68
C SER A 29 -4.31 -1.91 0.17
N LEU A 30 -4.23 -2.35 1.41
CA LEU A 30 -3.27 -2.12 2.48
C LEU A 30 -3.51 -3.28 3.46
N LEU A 31 -2.67 -4.32 3.49
CA LEU A 31 -2.76 -5.37 4.52
C LEU A 31 -2.78 -4.77 5.94
N TRP A 32 -2.15 -3.60 6.08
CA TRP A 32 -2.17 -2.82 7.30
C TRP A 32 -2.38 -1.34 6.99
N LYS A 33 -3.44 -0.75 7.53
CA LYS A 33 -3.63 0.71 7.61
C LYS A 33 -3.38 1.13 9.06
N PRO A 34 -2.49 2.10 9.33
CA PRO A 34 -2.37 2.64 10.67
C PRO A 34 -3.69 3.35 11.03
N GLN A 35 -4.20 3.10 12.24
CA GLN A 35 -5.40 3.77 12.76
C GLN A 35 -5.29 5.31 12.71
N LYS A 36 -4.08 5.85 12.89
CA LYS A 36 -3.82 7.29 12.82
C LYS A 36 -2.56 7.60 12.02
N LYS A 37 -2.61 8.69 11.24
CA LYS A 37 -1.45 9.27 10.56
C LYS A 37 -0.62 10.12 11.53
N TRP A 38 0.20 9.45 12.36
CA TRP A 38 1.02 10.08 13.40
C TRP A 38 2.01 11.15 12.90
N LYS A 39 2.35 11.14 11.60
CA LYS A 39 3.27 12.10 10.97
C LYS A 39 2.80 13.56 11.00
N TYR A 40 1.49 13.79 11.17
CA TYR A 40 0.94 15.14 11.27
C TYR A 40 0.99 15.71 12.70
N LEU A 41 1.44 14.90 13.67
CA LEU A 41 1.72 15.37 15.03
C LEU A 41 3.22 15.59 15.13
N CYS A 42 3.61 16.79 15.56
CA CYS A 42 5.01 17.19 15.56
C CYS A 42 5.76 16.52 16.73
N THR A 43 5.26 16.70 17.96
CA THR A 43 5.97 16.24 19.16
C THR A 43 5.57 14.82 19.58
N ARG A 44 6.40 14.19 20.40
CA ARG A 44 6.08 12.89 21.02
C ARG A 44 4.93 13.01 22.03
N GLN A 45 4.83 14.14 22.74
CA GLN A 45 3.78 14.40 23.73
C GLN A 45 2.40 14.47 23.06
N ASP A 46 2.28 15.16 21.93
CA ASP A 46 1.03 15.24 21.16
C ASP A 46 0.56 13.86 20.68
N LYS A 47 1.51 13.03 20.27
CA LYS A 47 1.24 11.66 19.82
C LYS A 47 0.71 10.80 20.97
N LEU A 48 1.31 10.89 22.16
CA LEU A 48 0.85 10.16 23.35
C LEU A 48 -0.51 10.66 23.84
N ALA A 49 -0.74 11.98 23.87
CA ALA A 49 -2.03 12.54 24.23
C ALA A 49 -3.13 12.09 23.25
N ARG A 50 -2.82 12.06 21.95
CA ARG A 50 -3.76 11.59 20.94
C ARG A 50 -4.01 10.09 21.01
N SER A 51 -3.01 9.28 21.33
CA SER A 51 -3.18 7.83 21.47
C SER A 51 -4.09 7.51 22.66
N LYS A 52 -3.90 8.18 23.80
CA LYS A 52 -4.80 8.11 24.96
C LYS A 52 -6.25 8.47 24.59
N LYS A 53 -6.47 9.57 23.87
CA LYS A 53 -7.81 9.98 23.40
C LYS A 53 -8.48 8.96 22.47
N LEU A 54 -7.68 8.20 21.72
CA LEU A 54 -8.18 7.20 20.79
C LEU A 54 -8.30 5.80 21.44
N GLY A 55 -7.91 5.63 22.69
CA GLY A 55 -7.90 4.33 23.37
C GLY A 55 -6.91 3.33 22.76
N ILE A 56 -5.88 3.81 22.06
CA ILE A 56 -4.90 2.97 21.38
C ILE A 56 -3.50 3.30 21.90
N GLU A 57 -2.62 2.31 21.93
CA GLU A 57 -1.23 2.55 22.27
C GLU A 57 -0.53 3.31 21.13
N TYR A 58 0.29 4.31 21.49
CA TYR A 58 1.15 4.95 20.50
C TYR A 58 2.15 3.91 19.95
N PRO A 59 2.21 3.68 18.64
CA PRO A 59 3.06 2.62 18.08
C PRO A 59 4.53 2.91 18.38
N ARG A 60 5.11 2.08 19.25
CA ARG A 60 6.57 2.01 19.49
C ARG A 60 7.28 1.19 18.43
N VAL A 61 6.50 0.39 17.69
CA VAL A 61 6.95 -0.55 16.66
C VAL A 61 7.01 0.16 15.31
N SER A 62 8.03 -0.15 14.50
CA SER A 62 8.21 0.45 13.18
C SER A 62 7.08 0.03 12.23
N LYS A 63 6.79 0.87 11.24
CA LYS A 63 5.77 0.60 10.21
C LYS A 63 6.00 -0.74 9.49
N ILE A 64 7.25 -1.13 9.28
CA ILE A 64 7.63 -2.37 8.59
C ILE A 64 7.24 -3.60 9.42
N LYS A 65 7.51 -3.58 10.73
CA LYS A 65 7.16 -4.68 11.63
C LYS A 65 5.64 -4.93 11.66
N ASN A 66 4.83 -3.87 11.80
CA ASN A 66 3.36 -3.99 11.75
C ASN A 66 2.85 -4.53 10.41
N LEU A 67 3.54 -4.22 9.30
CA LEU A 67 3.18 -4.73 7.98
C LEU A 67 3.49 -6.22 7.84
N ILE A 68 4.65 -6.67 8.34
CA ILE A 68 5.04 -8.09 8.35
C ILE A 68 4.05 -8.89 9.19
N GLU A 69 3.71 -8.39 10.39
CA GLU A 69 2.74 -9.01 11.29
C GLU A 69 1.35 -9.10 10.66
N ALA A 70 0.83 -8.01 10.09
CA ALA A 70 -0.44 -8.02 9.39
C ALA A 70 -0.44 -8.97 8.17
N ARG A 71 0.70 -9.09 7.48
CA ARG A 71 0.85 -10.06 6.39
C ARG A 71 0.79 -11.48 6.92
N PHE A 72 1.49 -11.79 8.01
CA PHE A 72 1.46 -13.11 8.64
C PHE A 72 0.03 -13.47 9.08
N ASN A 73 -0.62 -12.59 9.84
CA ASN A 73 -1.98 -12.79 10.36
C ASN A 73 -3.03 -12.99 9.26
N TYR A 74 -2.88 -12.34 8.10
CA TYR A 74 -3.78 -12.51 6.96
C TYR A 74 -3.76 -13.94 6.39
N TRP A 75 -2.63 -14.64 6.47
CA TRP A 75 -2.49 -16.00 5.95
C TRP A 75 -2.84 -17.09 6.97
N THR A 76 -2.94 -16.74 8.25
CA THR A 76 -3.21 -17.69 9.35
C THR A 76 -4.65 -17.66 9.88
N LEU A 77 -5.51 -16.79 9.32
CA LEU A 77 -6.97 -16.76 9.52
C LEU A 77 -7.66 -17.48 8.37
#